data_AF-A0A0Q5FQ49-F1
#
_entry.id   AF-A0A0Q5FQ49-F1
#
_cell.length_a   1.000
_cell.length_b   1.000
_cell.length_c   1.000
_cell.angle_alpha   90.00
_cell.angle_beta   90.00
_cell.angle_gamma   90.00
#
_symmetry.space_group_name_H-M   'P 1'
#
loop_
_entity.id
_entity.type
_entity.pdbx_description
1 polymer ?
#
loop_
_entity_poly.entity_id
_entity_poly.type
_entity_poly.pdbx_seq_one_letter_code
_entity_poly.pdbx_strand_id
1 'polypeptide(L)'
;MLEKFHYTIDETEITLPRFEDIEVGVIRKIRKLGQVDQILTLIEHYLDEEQLTAFDTLTREGLEEFATAWRTGSSVTLGESSASSTS
;
A
#
# COMPACT_ATOMS: atom_id res chain seq x y z
N MET A 1 -16.78 10.97 7.99
CA MET A 1 -15.49 10.93 7.29
C MET A 1 -15.32 9.51 6.77
N LEU A 2 -14.90 9.32 5.52
CA LEU A 2 -14.57 7.99 5.01
C LEU A 2 -13.33 7.49 5.77
N GLU A 3 -13.36 6.26 6.27
CA GLU A 3 -12.22 5.66 6.97
C GLU A 3 -11.10 5.39 5.96
N LYS A 4 -9.85 5.66 6.35
CA LYS A 4 -8.68 5.41 5.51
C LYS A 4 -8.07 4.05 5.81
N PHE A 5 -7.31 3.53 4.87
CA PHE A 5 -6.41 2.41 5.08
C PHE A 5 -5.10 2.93 5.66
N HIS A 6 -4.61 2.25 6.71
CA HIS A 6 -3.36 2.55 7.40
C HIS A 6 -2.47 1.32 7.37
N TYR A 7 -1.20 1.52 7.04
CA TYR A 7 -0.19 0.47 6.99
C TYR A 7 1.14 1.06 7.41
N THR A 8 1.88 0.39 8.28
CA THR A 8 3.18 0.90 8.75
C THR A 8 4.30 0.14 8.07
N ILE A 9 5.25 0.87 7.50
CA ILE A 9 6.52 0.37 6.99
C ILE A 9 7.61 0.97 7.86
N ASP A 10 8.29 0.14 8.65
CA ASP A 10 9.23 0.56 9.69
C ASP A 10 8.61 1.59 10.66
N GLU A 11 9.01 2.86 10.60
CA GLU A 11 8.49 3.97 11.40
C GLU A 11 7.56 4.91 10.61
N THR A 12 7.35 4.65 9.32
CA THR A 12 6.56 5.50 8.41
C THR A 12 5.13 4.95 8.27
N GLU A 13 4.13 5.78 8.57
CA GLU A 13 2.72 5.44 8.35
C GLU A 13 2.29 5.77 6.92
N ILE A 14 1.90 4.74 6.18
CA ILE A 14 1.27 4.82 4.87
C ILE A 14 -0.24 4.98 5.08
N THR A 15 -0.80 6.03 4.49
CA THR A 15 -2.22 6.35 4.58
C THR A 15 -2.84 6.45 3.18
N LEU A 16 -3.83 5.61 2.89
CA LEU A 16 -4.52 5.54 1.60
C LEU A 16 -6.04 5.60 1.76
N PRO A 17 -6.81 5.98 0.73
CA PRO A 17 -8.24 5.66 0.71
C PRO A 17 -8.43 4.14 0.81
N ARG A 18 -9.55 3.67 1.35
CA ARG A 18 -9.91 2.25 1.20
C ARG A 18 -10.04 1.92 -0.28
N PHE A 19 -9.74 0.68 -0.65
CA PHE A 19 -9.77 0.28 -2.06
C PHE A 19 -11.16 0.49 -2.71
N GLU A 20 -12.23 0.32 -1.93
CA GLU A 20 -13.62 0.58 -2.36
C GLU A 20 -13.95 2.07 -2.58
N ASP A 21 -13.17 2.96 -1.98
CA ASP A 21 -13.36 4.42 -2.05
C ASP A 21 -12.55 5.08 -3.17
N ILE A 22 -11.75 4.31 -3.93
CA ILE A 22 -10.97 4.84 -5.05
C ILE A 22 -11.92 5.37 -6.13
N GLU A 23 -11.65 6.58 -6.64
CA GLU A 23 -12.53 7.17 -7.64
C GLU A 23 -12.53 6.36 -8.94
N VAL A 24 -13.72 6.04 -9.45
CA VAL A 24 -13.91 5.32 -10.72
C VAL A 24 -13.16 6.00 -11.88
N GLY A 25 -12.98 7.33 -11.83
CA GLY A 25 -12.20 8.08 -12.79
C GLY A 25 -10.72 7.69 -12.83
N VAL A 26 -10.11 7.40 -11.69
CA VAL A 26 -8.72 6.93 -11.55
C VAL A 26 -8.63 5.49 -12.07
N ILE A 27 -9.50 4.59 -11.59
CA ILE A 27 -9.57 3.18 -12.05
C ILE A 27 -9.71 3.11 -13.58
N ARG A 28 -10.62 3.90 -14.15
CA ARG A 28 -10.84 3.95 -15.60
C ARG A 28 -9.58 4.34 -16.36
N LYS A 29 -8.77 5.29 -15.86
CA LYS A 29 -7.55 5.76 -16.55
C LYS A 29 -6.47 4.69 -16.58
N ILE A 30 -6.34 3.91 -15.52
CA ILE A 30 -5.27 2.91 -15.34
C ILE A 30 -5.64 1.52 -15.86
N ARG A 31 -6.93 1.23 -16.14
CA ARG A 31 -7.43 -0.11 -16.59
C ARG A 31 -6.68 -0.77 -17.74
N LYS A 32 -5.96 0.02 -18.54
CA LYS A 32 -5.19 -0.41 -19.71
C LYS A 32 -3.80 -0.94 -19.35
N LEU A 33 -3.32 -0.68 -18.14
CA LEU A 33 -2.02 -1.07 -17.64
C LEU A 33 -2.07 -2.50 -17.08
N GLY A 34 -0.91 -3.15 -16.94
CA GLY A 34 -0.82 -4.43 -16.22
C GLY A 34 -1.19 -4.26 -14.74
N GLN A 35 -1.55 -5.34 -14.04
CA GLN A 35 -1.94 -5.26 -12.62
C GLN A 35 -0.87 -4.60 -11.74
N VAL A 36 0.41 -4.88 -11.99
CA VAL A 36 1.54 -4.28 -11.25
C VAL A 36 1.63 -2.77 -11.52
N ASP A 37 1.55 -2.36 -12.79
CA ASP A 37 1.57 -0.93 -13.14
C ASP A 37 0.35 -0.18 -12.59
N GLN A 38 -0.82 -0.84 -12.55
CA GLN A 38 -2.03 -0.26 -11.96
C GLN A 38 -1.85 0.01 -10.46
N ILE A 39 -1.32 -0.96 -9.70
CA ILE A 39 -1.12 -0.78 -8.26
C ILE A 39 -0.08 0.32 -7.99
N LEU A 40 1.05 0.32 -8.71
CA LEU A 40 2.07 1.36 -8.56
C LEU A 40 1.54 2.75 -8.92
N THR A 41 0.79 2.87 -10.02
CA THR A 41 0.18 4.15 -10.40
C THR A 41 -0.80 4.67 -9.33
N LEU A 42 -1.54 3.79 -8.65
CA LEU A 42 -2.42 4.20 -7.55
C LEU A 42 -1.63 4.67 -6.34
N ILE A 43 -0.53 3.98 -6.01
CA ILE A 43 0.34 4.31 -4.89
C ILE A 43 1.00 5.67 -5.11
N GLU A 44 1.60 5.89 -6.28
CA GLU A 44 2.16 7.19 -6.70
C GLU A 44 1.11 8.31 -6.73
N HIS A 45 -0.17 7.98 -6.92
CA HIS A 45 -1.23 8.97 -6.96
C HIS A 45 -1.62 9.50 -5.58
N TYR A 46 -1.55 8.66 -4.55
CA TYR A 46 -2.07 8.98 -3.21
C TYR A 46 -0.99 9.20 -2.15
N LEU A 47 0.20 8.63 -2.33
CA LEU A 47 1.31 8.78 -1.38
C LEU A 47 2.14 10.03 -1.68
N ASP A 48 2.67 10.64 -0.63
CA ASP A 48 3.69 11.68 -0.74
C ASP A 48 5.10 11.09 -0.90
N GLU A 49 6.10 11.95 -1.09
CA GLU A 49 7.49 11.54 -1.36
C GLU A 49 8.12 10.76 -0.19
N GLU A 50 7.77 11.09 1.05
CA GLU A 50 8.25 10.39 2.25
C GLU A 50 7.68 8.97 2.30
N GLN A 51 6.37 8.85 2.11
CA GLN A 51 5.66 7.57 2.07
C GLN A 51 6.11 6.71 0.89
N LEU A 52 6.37 7.29 -0.29
CA LEU A 52 6.92 6.57 -1.44
C LEU A 52 8.34 6.07 -1.15
N THR A 53 9.17 6.87 -0.49
CA THR A 53 10.52 6.45 -0.10
C THR A 53 10.49 5.23 0.82
N ALA A 54 9.56 5.20 1.78
CA ALA A 54 9.36 4.03 2.64
C ALA A 54 8.78 2.85 1.85
N PHE A 55 7.83 3.09 0.95
CA PHE A 55 7.24 2.05 0.10
C PHE A 55 8.27 1.37 -0.82
N ASP A 56 9.22 2.13 -1.34
CA ASP A 56 10.26 1.63 -2.24
C ASP A 56 11.27 0.68 -1.55
N THR A 57 11.28 0.62 -0.20
CA THR A 57 12.10 -0.34 0.55
C THR A 57 11.50 -1.74 0.59
N LEU A 58 10.21 -1.87 0.21
CA LEU A 58 9.52 -3.15 0.23
C LEU A 58 10.16 -4.17 -0.70
N THR A 59 10.27 -5.40 -0.20
CA THR A 59 10.59 -6.54 -1.06
C THR A 59 9.39 -6.88 -1.96
N ARG A 60 9.60 -7.74 -2.95
CA ARG A 60 8.52 -8.25 -3.79
C ARG A 60 7.41 -8.93 -2.99
N GLU A 61 7.76 -9.66 -1.93
CA GLU A 61 6.79 -10.28 -1.02
C GLU A 61 6.01 -9.22 -0.24
N GLY A 62 6.70 -8.22 0.31
CA GLY A 62 6.07 -7.10 1.01
C GLY A 62 5.09 -6.31 0.12
N LEU A 63 5.42 -6.13 -1.17
CA LEU A 63 4.51 -5.53 -2.15
C LEU A 63 3.21 -6.36 -2.31
N GLU A 64 3.33 -7.68 -2.39
CA GLU A 64 2.17 -8.58 -2.54
C GLU A 64 1.29 -8.60 -1.27
N GLU A 65 1.92 -8.59 -0.09
CA GLU A 65 1.25 -8.48 1.20
C GLU A 65 0.52 -7.14 1.34
N PHE A 66 1.20 -6.03 1.07
CA PHE A 66 0.63 -4.69 1.08
C PHE A 66 -0.58 -4.61 0.14
N ALA A 67 -0.44 -5.05 -1.11
CA ALA A 67 -1.52 -5.00 -2.09
C ALA A 67 -2.72 -5.85 -1.66
N THR A 68 -2.49 -6.96 -0.95
CA THR A 68 -3.54 -7.83 -0.40
C THR A 68 -4.22 -7.19 0.80
N ALA A 69 -3.45 -6.65 1.74
CA ALA A 69 -3.94 -5.92 2.91
C ALA A 69 -4.84 -4.75 2.48
N TRP A 70 -4.38 -3.96 1.51
CA TRP A 70 -5.11 -2.80 1.02
C TRP A 70 -6.42 -3.19 0.33
N ARG A 71 -6.40 -4.21 -0.54
CA ARG A 71 -7.61 -4.70 -1.23
C ARG A 71 -8.64 -5.32 -0.30
N THR A 72 -8.19 -5.97 0.77
CA THR A 72 -9.08 -6.65 1.73
C THR A 72 -9.54 -5.72 2.86
N GLY A 73 -8.95 -4.54 2.99
CA GLY A 73 -9.20 -3.61 4.09
C GLY A 73 -8.61 -4.09 5.43
N SER A 74 -7.65 -5.02 5.41
CA SER A 74 -6.97 -5.51 6.61
C SER A 74 -5.82 -4.57 6.97
N SER A 75 -5.83 -3.98 8.16
CA SER A 75 -4.66 -3.30 8.71
C SER A 75 -3.54 -4.33 8.97
N VAL A 76 -2.35 -4.07 8.44
CA VAL A 76 -1.16 -4.92 8.60
C VAL A 76 0.03 -4.02 8.92
N THR A 77 0.91 -4.47 9.82
CA THR A 77 2.14 -3.77 10.20
C THR A 77 3.33 -4.55 9.66
N LEU A 78 4.07 -3.97 8.72
CA LEU A 78 5.27 -4.58 8.15
C LEU A 78 6.49 -3.94 8.81
N GLY A 79 6.86 -4.50 9.95
CA GLY A 79 8.00 -4.03 10.76
C GLY A 79 8.40 -5.01 11.86
N GLU A 80 7.51 -5.94 12.25
CA GLU A 80 7.82 -6.96 13.27
C GLU A 80 8.31 -8.30 12.68
N SER A 81 8.29 -8.49 11.35
CA SER A 81 8.60 -9.78 10.73
C SER A 81 10.10 -10.09 10.57
N SER A 82 11.01 -9.32 11.18
CA SER A 82 12.44 -9.66 11.26
C SER A 82 13.05 -9.64 12.66
N ALA A 83 12.23 -9.59 13.71
CA ALA A 83 12.68 -9.75 15.10
C ALA A 83 12.01 -10.94 15.80
N SER A 84 12.12 -12.14 15.22
CA SER A 84 11.89 -13.39 15.94
C SER A 84 13.11 -14.31 15.76
N SER A 85 14.18 -13.97 16.45
CA SER A 85 15.25 -14.90 16.83
C SER A 85 15.90 -14.44 18.14
N THR A 86 15.12 -14.54 19.22
CA THR A 86 15.70 -14.80 20.55
C THR A 86 14.66 -15.51 21.39
N SER A 87 14.70 -16.85 21.38
CA SER A 87 14.71 -17.72 22.56
C SER A 87 14.82 -19.19 22.12
#